data_AF-A0A950ZF08-F1
#
_entry.id   AF-A0A950ZF08-F1
#
_cell.length_a   1.000
_cell.length_b   1.000
_cell.length_c   1.000
_cell.angle_alpha   90.00
_cell.angle_beta   90.00
_cell.angle_gamma   90.00
#
_symmetry.space_group_name_H-M   'P 1'
#
loop_
_entity.id
_entity.type
_entity.pdbx_description
1 polymer ?
#
loop_
_entity_poly.entity_id
_entity_poly.type
_entity_poly.pdbx_seq_one_letter_code
_entity_poly.pdbx_strand_id
1 'polypeptide(L)'
;MWDWDEVQFCAALREYDVPLHHPHPPGFPLFVLAAKFVRLFVRDDFHALQSVTFIAACALFPLLFFVARALRFDFATSYAGALLFVFLPDVWFYGGTAFSDITGIAAILTAVGLLLWRDETFLAGAAMLGVAAAIRPQAMLFGVAPFLLAAWRARQRPGRVVIAGVLAATIVVASYAGAAAASSSFTGYRDSVRGVKTWVRSVDAFTNPARPQLLSLAADFFVHPMGGGRIAWVLVALACIALVDRRSWLVVAIFAPFAGFAWLMLDHYSIHRYATAYVALHALLAARGAQVVLRRRALQVAAIALIALRYAWWTAPALATARTTPSPTYAGMQWLRAQRVPIYVHGSLGPFANYFLYDRPVLVLRDLTTLPPAAPPHALAATEGLVVGARATFVRPFGRLYELARQRYFTVSVLPLSNVWQFGDGWYDAEEDPPQMWRWMSARSVTTLPALRAARGRLTLALAAPKHEQADVEVRFNGVLLERFHCTDIAVPRSWSVPSRASNTLVLAASPARRMGNDRRVLSVQLVGLGWE
;
A
#
# COMPACT_ATOMS: atom_id res chain seq x y z
N MET A 1 -12.91 6.59 -1.44
CA MET A 1 -12.37 5.24 -1.69
C MET A 1 -11.35 5.26 -2.81
N TRP A 2 -10.17 4.70 -2.58
CA TRP A 2 -9.06 4.71 -3.53
C TRP A 2 -8.29 3.41 -3.55
N ASP A 3 -8.00 2.83 -2.39
CA ASP A 3 -7.06 1.71 -2.28
C ASP A 3 -7.73 0.34 -2.39
N TRP A 4 -6.93 -0.65 -2.78
CA TRP A 4 -7.31 -2.06 -2.88
C TRP A 4 -7.92 -2.60 -1.58
N ASP A 5 -7.29 -2.34 -0.43
CA ASP A 5 -7.78 -2.89 0.83
C ASP A 5 -9.06 -2.18 1.30
N GLU A 6 -9.20 -0.87 1.04
CA GLU A 6 -10.40 -0.12 1.38
C GLU A 6 -11.64 -0.73 0.69
N VAL A 7 -11.50 -1.11 -0.58
CA VAL A 7 -12.58 -1.73 -1.33
C VAL A 7 -12.93 -3.10 -0.78
N GLN A 8 -11.95 -3.91 -0.41
CA GLN A 8 -12.19 -5.22 0.20
C GLN A 8 -12.87 -5.09 1.57
N PHE A 9 -12.53 -4.08 2.37
CA PHE A 9 -13.26 -3.76 3.58
C PHE A 9 -14.70 -3.34 3.30
N CYS A 10 -14.94 -2.53 2.26
CA CYS A 10 -16.29 -2.15 1.86
C CYS A 10 -17.12 -3.36 1.41
N ALA A 11 -16.52 -4.28 0.65
CA ALA A 11 -17.16 -5.53 0.25
C ALA A 11 -17.56 -6.38 1.47
N ALA A 12 -16.69 -6.46 2.49
CA ALA A 12 -16.94 -7.16 3.76
C ALA A 12 -18.16 -6.66 4.54
N LEU A 13 -18.56 -5.39 4.33
CA LEU A 13 -19.78 -4.83 4.94
C LEU A 13 -21.06 -5.36 4.28
N ARG A 14 -20.99 -5.76 3.01
CA ARG A 14 -22.10 -6.37 2.27
C ARG A 14 -22.17 -7.87 2.54
N GLU A 15 -21.05 -8.55 2.34
CA GLU A 15 -20.92 -10.00 2.51
C GLU A 15 -19.56 -10.26 3.17
N TYR A 16 -19.56 -10.83 4.37
CA TYR A 16 -18.30 -11.14 5.05
C TYR A 16 -17.85 -12.53 4.65
N ASP A 17 -16.78 -12.64 3.87
CA ASP A 17 -16.22 -13.91 3.44
C ASP A 17 -14.73 -13.72 3.12
N VAL A 18 -13.86 -14.31 3.94
CA VAL A 18 -12.40 -14.19 3.78
C VAL A 18 -11.88 -14.94 2.55
N PRO A 19 -12.36 -16.16 2.21
CA PRO A 19 -12.11 -16.79 0.91
C PRO A 19 -12.36 -15.86 -0.30
N LEU A 20 -13.46 -15.10 -0.29
CA LEU A 20 -13.79 -14.12 -1.33
C LEU A 20 -13.00 -12.80 -1.23
N HIS A 21 -12.11 -12.68 -0.25
CA HIS A 21 -11.37 -11.46 0.09
C HIS A 21 -12.27 -10.29 0.51
N HIS A 22 -13.36 -10.59 1.22
CA HIS A 22 -14.30 -9.65 1.82
C HIS A 22 -14.26 -9.74 3.36
N PRO A 23 -13.18 -9.28 4.02
CA PRO A 23 -11.99 -8.61 3.47
C PRO A 23 -10.85 -9.60 3.21
N HIS A 24 -9.67 -9.11 2.81
CA HIS A 24 -8.48 -9.97 2.70
C HIS A 24 -8.16 -10.69 4.03
N PRO A 25 -7.49 -11.85 3.96
CA PRO A 25 -7.03 -12.56 5.15
C PRO A 25 -6.13 -11.69 6.04
N PRO A 26 -6.24 -11.80 7.39
CA PRO A 26 -7.00 -12.79 8.15
C PRO A 26 -8.44 -12.37 8.51
N GLY A 27 -9.01 -11.37 7.83
CA GLY A 27 -10.43 -11.03 7.95
C GLY A 27 -10.78 -9.84 8.85
N PHE A 28 -9.85 -9.30 9.66
CA PHE A 28 -10.02 -8.08 10.47
C PHE A 28 -11.36 -8.00 11.24
N PRO A 29 -11.73 -9.06 12.00
CA PRO A 29 -13.10 -9.26 12.49
C PRO A 29 -13.64 -8.06 13.27
N LEU A 30 -12.87 -7.52 14.22
CA LEU A 30 -13.36 -6.42 15.06
C LEU A 30 -13.40 -5.07 14.33
N PHE A 31 -12.55 -4.85 13.33
CA PHE A 31 -12.62 -3.64 12.51
C PHE A 31 -13.86 -3.65 11.62
N VAL A 32 -14.12 -4.77 10.94
CA VAL A 32 -15.32 -4.92 10.11
C VAL A 32 -16.59 -4.90 10.97
N LEU A 33 -16.58 -5.52 12.14
CA LEU A 33 -17.71 -5.48 13.07
C LEU A 33 -18.02 -4.05 13.54
N ALA A 34 -17.00 -3.28 13.91
CA ALA A 34 -17.17 -1.88 14.29
C ALA A 34 -17.78 -1.05 13.14
N ALA A 35 -17.32 -1.27 11.91
CA ALA A 35 -17.87 -0.59 10.75
C ALA A 35 -19.30 -1.04 10.42
N LYS A 36 -19.65 -2.32 10.58
CA LYS A 36 -21.04 -2.81 10.46
C LYS A 36 -21.96 -2.16 11.50
N PHE A 37 -21.48 -1.93 12.71
CA PHE A 37 -22.23 -1.19 13.74
C PHE A 37 -22.45 0.28 13.33
N VAL A 38 -21.40 0.97 12.86
CA VAL A 38 -21.54 2.35 12.36
C VAL A 38 -22.48 2.43 11.15
N ARG A 39 -22.50 1.40 10.31
CA ARG A 39 -23.38 1.29 9.13
C ARG A 39 -24.87 1.32 9.47
N LEU A 40 -25.25 1.02 10.72
CA LEU A 40 -26.62 1.23 11.21
C LEU A 40 -27.06 2.70 11.15
N PHE A 41 -26.10 3.63 11.18
CA PHE A 41 -26.31 5.08 11.16
C PHE A 41 -25.79 5.74 9.87
N VAL A 42 -24.73 5.19 9.27
CA VAL A 42 -24.10 5.70 8.04
C VAL A 42 -24.28 4.68 6.91
N ARG A 43 -25.20 4.93 5.99
CA ARG A 43 -25.58 3.94 4.95
C ARG A 43 -24.52 3.66 3.90
N ASP A 44 -23.57 4.59 3.69
CA ASP A 44 -22.48 4.39 2.73
C ASP A 44 -21.36 3.54 3.33
N ASP A 45 -21.02 2.43 2.67
CA ASP A 45 -20.06 1.43 3.16
C ASP A 45 -18.66 2.07 3.42
N PHE A 46 -18.20 2.95 2.53
CA PHE A 46 -16.89 3.61 2.67
C PHE A 46 -16.89 4.59 3.84
N HIS A 47 -17.91 5.44 3.96
CA HIS A 47 -18.01 6.41 5.05
C HIS A 47 -18.24 5.74 6.41
N ALA A 48 -18.87 4.56 6.47
CA ALA A 48 -19.00 3.79 7.71
C ALA A 48 -17.62 3.35 8.23
N LEU A 49 -16.76 2.79 7.37
CA LEU A 49 -15.37 2.45 7.70
C LEU A 49 -14.54 3.68 8.04
N GLN A 50 -14.61 4.71 7.18
CA GLN A 50 -13.89 5.97 7.38
C GLN A 50 -14.25 6.63 8.71
N SER A 51 -15.51 6.54 9.16
CA SER A 51 -15.94 7.08 10.45
C SER A 51 -15.25 6.36 11.63
N VAL A 52 -15.12 5.03 11.57
CA VAL A 52 -14.37 4.27 12.59
C VAL A 52 -12.91 4.71 12.65
N THR A 53 -12.27 4.84 11.48
CA THR A 53 -10.89 5.28 11.35
C THR A 53 -10.71 6.72 11.82
N PHE A 54 -11.63 7.62 11.47
CA PHE A 54 -11.60 9.04 11.85
C PHE A 54 -11.78 9.24 13.35
N ILE A 55 -12.73 8.53 13.99
CA ILE A 55 -12.90 8.57 15.45
C ILE A 55 -11.63 8.08 16.15
N ALA A 56 -11.02 6.99 15.66
CA ALA A 56 -9.74 6.52 16.17
C ALA A 56 -8.62 7.56 15.97
N ALA A 57 -8.58 8.23 14.82
CA ALA A 57 -7.62 9.29 14.52
C ALA A 57 -7.74 10.46 15.51
N CYS A 58 -8.97 10.91 15.81
CA CYS A 58 -9.23 11.95 16.80
C CYS A 58 -8.74 11.55 18.21
N ALA A 59 -8.80 10.26 18.54
CA ALA A 59 -8.33 9.73 19.82
C ALA A 59 -6.79 9.59 19.90
N LEU A 60 -6.05 9.64 18.79
CA LEU A 60 -4.60 9.39 18.80
C LEU A 60 -3.81 10.37 19.66
N PHE A 61 -4.18 11.66 19.66
CA PHE A 61 -3.52 12.66 20.50
C PHE A 61 -3.66 12.34 21.99
N PRO A 62 -4.88 12.24 22.57
CA PRO A 62 -5.03 11.93 23.99
C PRO A 62 -4.48 10.54 24.35
N LEU A 63 -4.55 9.56 23.45
CA LEU A 63 -4.00 8.22 23.70
C LEU A 63 -2.47 8.20 23.75
N LEU A 64 -1.79 8.85 22.81
CA LEU A 64 -0.32 8.91 22.86
C LEU A 64 0.16 9.76 24.02
N PHE A 65 -0.55 10.85 24.34
CA PHE A 65 -0.30 11.62 25.56
C PHE A 65 -0.42 10.74 26.80
N PHE A 66 -1.49 9.95 26.91
CA PHE A 66 -1.69 9.00 28.01
C PHE A 66 -0.55 7.98 28.12
N VAL A 67 -0.12 7.38 27.00
CA VAL A 67 1.04 6.47 26.96
C VAL A 67 2.32 7.16 27.44
N ALA A 68 2.60 8.39 26.97
CA ALA A 68 3.76 9.15 27.40
C ALA A 68 3.75 9.46 28.91
N ARG A 69 2.56 9.75 29.48
CA ARG A 69 2.38 9.93 30.92
C ARG A 69 2.56 8.63 31.70
N ALA A 70 2.09 7.50 31.18
CA ALA A 70 2.32 6.17 31.75
C ALA A 70 3.81 5.79 31.76
N LEU A 71 4.56 6.23 30.74
CA LEU A 71 6.02 6.13 30.63
C LEU A 71 6.78 7.13 31.51
N ARG A 72 6.08 7.96 32.30
CA ARG A 72 6.64 8.96 33.22
C ARG A 72 7.41 10.09 32.53
N PHE A 73 7.11 10.40 31.27
CA PHE A 73 7.54 11.66 30.67
C PHE A 73 6.78 12.84 31.24
N ASP A 74 7.42 14.00 31.36
CA ASP A 74 6.76 15.21 31.86
C ASP A 74 5.65 15.68 30.90
N PHE A 75 4.81 16.61 31.36
CA PHE A 75 3.66 17.10 30.60
C PHE A 75 4.08 17.69 29.25
N ALA A 76 5.14 18.51 29.20
CA ALA A 76 5.57 19.19 27.99
C ALA A 76 6.06 18.19 26.94
N THR A 77 6.87 17.21 27.35
CA THR A 77 7.31 16.12 26.47
C THR A 77 6.14 15.27 25.97
N SER A 78 5.18 14.96 26.84
CA SER A 78 4.00 14.16 26.49
C SER A 78 3.12 14.90 25.47
N TYR A 79 2.88 16.19 25.70
CA TYR A 79 2.10 17.04 24.80
C TYR A 79 2.81 17.23 23.46
N ALA A 80 4.11 17.56 23.48
CA ALA A 80 4.89 17.77 22.27
C ALA A 80 4.98 16.49 21.41
N GLY A 81 5.22 15.34 22.03
CA GLY A 81 5.26 14.06 21.33
C GLY A 81 3.93 13.67 20.71
N ALA A 82 2.82 13.85 21.45
CA ALA A 82 1.47 13.62 20.95
C ALA A 82 1.10 14.58 19.80
N LEU A 83 1.44 15.86 19.93
CA LEU A 83 1.22 16.88 18.91
C LEU A 83 1.97 16.53 17.62
N LEU A 84 3.25 16.20 17.74
CA LEU A 84 4.06 15.83 16.59
C LEU A 84 3.48 14.60 15.89
N PHE A 85 3.16 13.55 16.65
CA PHE A 85 2.64 12.30 16.11
C PHE A 85 1.41 12.47 15.23
N VAL A 86 0.38 13.20 15.69
CA VAL A 86 -0.87 13.34 14.92
C VAL A 86 -0.72 14.21 13.68
N PHE A 87 0.32 15.04 13.60
CA PHE A 87 0.65 15.84 12.42
C PHE A 87 1.77 15.24 11.56
N LEU A 88 2.29 14.06 11.91
CA LEU A 88 3.16 13.33 10.99
C LEU A 88 2.35 12.97 9.73
N PRO A 89 2.93 13.12 8.52
CA PRO A 89 2.16 13.05 7.28
C PRO A 89 1.35 11.76 7.11
N ASP A 90 1.95 10.61 7.42
CA ASP A 90 1.32 9.30 7.30
C ASP A 90 0.12 9.19 8.25
N VAL A 91 0.30 9.58 9.52
CA VAL A 91 -0.76 9.53 10.54
C VAL A 91 -1.94 10.42 10.14
N TRP A 92 -1.66 11.63 9.67
CA TRP A 92 -2.71 12.56 9.30
C TRP A 92 -3.44 12.13 8.02
N PHE A 93 -2.71 11.64 7.02
CA PHE A 93 -3.30 11.13 5.79
C PHE A 93 -4.13 9.87 6.02
N TYR A 94 -3.57 8.85 6.65
CA TYR A 94 -4.27 7.59 6.91
C TYR A 94 -5.41 7.75 7.91
N GLY A 95 -5.38 8.77 8.79
CA GLY A 95 -6.50 9.11 9.67
C GLY A 95 -7.81 9.50 8.93
N GLY A 96 -7.72 9.85 7.65
CA GLY A 96 -8.87 10.14 6.78
C GLY A 96 -9.26 9.02 5.82
N THR A 97 -8.69 7.82 5.94
CA THR A 97 -8.93 6.68 5.04
C THR A 97 -9.89 5.66 5.66
N ALA A 98 -10.21 4.58 4.93
CA ALA A 98 -10.97 3.44 5.43
C ALA A 98 -10.08 2.24 5.82
N PHE A 99 -8.81 2.47 6.16
CA PHE A 99 -7.92 1.40 6.63
C PHE A 99 -8.07 1.09 8.12
N SER A 100 -7.76 -0.14 8.49
CA SER A 100 -7.71 -0.61 9.88
C SER A 100 -6.46 -0.17 10.64
N ASP A 101 -5.46 0.40 9.97
CA ASP A 101 -4.15 0.75 10.54
C ASP A 101 -4.27 1.74 11.72
N ILE A 102 -4.94 2.87 11.53
CA ILE A 102 -5.13 3.90 12.57
C ILE A 102 -6.00 3.41 13.73
N THR A 103 -7.07 2.66 13.43
CA THR A 103 -7.90 2.03 14.47
C THR A 103 -7.10 1.02 15.29
N GLY A 104 -6.25 0.23 14.64
CA GLY A 104 -5.32 -0.68 15.29
C GLY A 104 -4.34 0.07 16.20
N ILE A 105 -3.77 1.18 15.74
CA ILE A 105 -2.85 1.99 16.55
C ILE A 105 -3.55 2.59 17.77
N ALA A 106 -4.76 3.14 17.62
CA ALA A 106 -5.53 3.62 18.76
C ALA A 106 -5.77 2.51 19.80
N ALA A 107 -6.11 1.30 19.34
CA ALA A 107 -6.28 0.15 20.22
C ALA A 107 -4.97 -0.27 20.90
N ILE A 108 -3.84 -0.28 20.17
CA ILE A 108 -2.50 -0.55 20.70
C ILE A 108 -2.13 0.48 21.76
N LEU A 109 -2.25 1.78 21.49
CA LEU A 109 -1.91 2.83 22.45
C LEU A 109 -2.78 2.75 23.71
N THR A 110 -4.06 2.41 23.57
CA THR A 110 -4.96 2.17 24.70
C THR A 110 -4.45 0.98 25.54
N ALA A 111 -4.14 -0.15 24.90
CA ALA A 111 -3.63 -1.33 25.57
C ALA A 111 -2.29 -1.06 26.29
N VAL A 112 -1.33 -0.46 25.60
CA VAL A 112 -0.01 -0.10 26.15
C VAL A 112 -0.17 0.85 27.34
N GLY A 113 -0.99 1.89 27.19
CA GLY A 113 -1.24 2.86 28.27
C GLY A 113 -1.83 2.19 29.51
N LEU A 114 -2.87 1.34 29.34
CA LEU A 114 -3.49 0.61 30.43
C LEU A 114 -2.54 -0.41 31.10
N LEU A 115 -1.71 -1.10 30.32
CA LEU A 115 -0.70 -2.04 30.86
C LEU A 115 0.36 -1.31 31.69
N LEU A 116 0.71 -0.08 31.33
CA LEU A 116 1.78 0.66 31.99
C LEU A 116 1.33 1.57 33.14
N TRP A 117 0.05 1.98 33.15
CA TRP A 117 -0.48 3.01 34.05
C TRP A 117 -0.45 2.63 35.53
N ARG A 118 -1.22 1.60 35.91
CA ARG A 118 -1.37 1.10 37.29
C ARG A 118 -1.57 -0.41 37.31
N ASP A 119 -1.36 -1.04 38.46
CA ASP A 119 -1.50 -2.49 38.60
C ASP A 119 -2.96 -2.96 38.49
N GLU A 120 -3.93 -2.10 38.82
CA GLU A 120 -5.36 -2.40 38.70
C GLU A 120 -5.83 -2.43 37.24
N THR A 121 -5.17 -1.69 36.35
CA THR A 121 -5.52 -1.63 34.92
C THR A 121 -4.89 -2.77 34.11
N PHE A 122 -4.10 -3.65 34.73
CA PHE A 122 -3.40 -4.73 34.03
C PHE A 122 -4.34 -5.66 33.25
N LEU A 123 -5.44 -6.11 33.87
CA LEU A 123 -6.42 -6.98 33.20
C LEU A 123 -7.12 -6.27 32.04
N ALA A 124 -7.49 -5.00 32.23
CA ALA A 124 -8.09 -4.18 31.17
C ALA A 124 -7.11 -3.96 30.01
N GLY A 125 -5.83 -3.72 30.31
CA GLY A 125 -4.77 -3.61 29.30
C GLY A 125 -4.54 -4.90 28.53
N ALA A 126 -4.57 -6.06 29.20
CA ALA A 126 -4.48 -7.36 28.54
C ALA A 126 -5.69 -7.66 27.66
N ALA A 127 -6.90 -7.37 28.14
CA ALA A 127 -8.12 -7.48 27.32
C ALA A 127 -8.03 -6.59 26.07
N MET A 128 -7.63 -5.32 26.25
CA MET A 128 -7.48 -4.37 25.16
C MET A 128 -6.37 -4.78 24.18
N LEU A 129 -5.31 -5.43 24.66
CA LEU A 129 -4.28 -6.02 23.79
C LEU A 129 -4.87 -7.15 22.93
N GLY A 130 -5.73 -8.00 23.50
CA GLY A 130 -6.50 -8.99 22.76
C GLY A 130 -7.39 -8.37 21.68
N VAL A 131 -8.11 -7.28 22.02
CA VAL A 131 -8.92 -6.50 21.06
C VAL A 131 -8.04 -5.91 19.96
N ALA A 132 -6.90 -5.32 20.30
CA ALA A 132 -5.96 -4.76 19.33
C ALA A 132 -5.45 -5.84 18.36
N ALA A 133 -5.15 -7.05 18.84
CA ALA A 133 -4.73 -8.16 17.98
C ALA A 133 -5.84 -8.76 17.12
N ALA A 134 -7.09 -8.68 17.58
CA ALA A 134 -8.26 -9.05 16.80
C ALA A 134 -8.62 -7.99 15.73
N ILE A 135 -8.18 -6.74 15.90
CA ILE A 135 -8.18 -5.74 14.81
C ILE A 135 -7.01 -6.04 13.86
N ARG A 136 -5.79 -6.21 14.38
CA ARG A 136 -4.57 -6.50 13.60
C ARG A 136 -3.61 -7.39 14.40
N PRO A 137 -3.25 -8.62 13.96
CA PRO A 137 -2.42 -9.54 14.73
C PRO A 137 -1.07 -8.97 15.16
N GLN A 138 -0.50 -8.06 14.36
CA GLN A 138 0.80 -7.44 14.64
C GLN A 138 0.79 -6.54 15.88
N ALA A 139 -0.39 -6.18 16.42
CA ALA A 139 -0.53 -5.47 17.69
C ALA A 139 0.22 -6.16 18.85
N MET A 140 0.36 -7.49 18.79
CA MET A 140 1.12 -8.25 19.78
C MET A 140 2.59 -7.83 19.87
N LEU A 141 3.21 -7.42 18.76
CA LEU A 141 4.61 -6.97 18.74
C LEU A 141 4.83 -5.72 19.62
N PHE A 142 3.81 -4.88 19.79
CA PHE A 142 3.85 -3.70 20.66
C PHE A 142 3.53 -4.03 22.12
N GLY A 143 2.69 -5.05 22.33
CA GLY A 143 2.17 -5.42 23.65
C GLY A 143 3.12 -6.26 24.50
N VAL A 144 4.09 -6.97 23.89
CA VAL A 144 4.98 -7.90 24.63
C VAL A 144 5.75 -7.21 25.74
N ALA A 145 6.53 -6.17 25.43
CA ALA A 145 7.32 -5.45 26.44
C ALA A 145 6.48 -4.87 27.60
N PRO A 146 5.39 -4.12 27.36
CA PRO A 146 4.57 -3.59 28.44
C PRO A 146 3.81 -4.69 29.21
N PHE A 147 3.38 -5.77 28.54
CA PHE A 147 2.74 -6.91 29.21
C PHE A 147 3.72 -7.62 30.15
N LEU A 148 4.94 -7.91 29.71
CA LEU A 148 5.96 -8.55 30.54
C LEU A 148 6.33 -7.67 31.74
N LEU A 149 6.45 -6.35 31.55
CA LEU A 149 6.69 -5.42 32.64
C LEU A 149 5.55 -5.39 33.65
N ALA A 150 4.30 -5.36 33.18
CA ALA A 150 3.11 -5.39 34.04
C ALA A 150 2.98 -6.74 34.78
N ALA A 151 3.24 -7.85 34.09
CA ALA A 151 3.27 -9.19 34.68
C ALA A 151 4.35 -9.31 35.76
N TRP A 152 5.53 -8.73 35.53
CA TRP A 152 6.60 -8.69 36.52
C TRP A 152 6.22 -7.88 37.77
N ARG A 153 5.54 -6.73 37.61
CA ARG A 153 4.98 -5.99 38.75
C ARG A 153 3.94 -6.81 39.51
N ALA A 154 3.11 -7.57 38.79
CA ALA A 154 2.10 -8.46 39.33
C ALA A 154 2.62 -9.86 39.74
N ARG A 155 3.95 -10.09 39.79
CA ARG A 155 4.53 -11.43 40.02
C ARG A 155 4.13 -12.09 41.35
N GLN A 156 3.77 -11.30 42.35
CA GLN A 156 3.26 -11.79 43.63
C GLN A 156 1.80 -12.29 43.56
N ARG A 157 1.14 -12.13 42.41
CA ARG A 157 -0.24 -12.54 42.13
C ARG A 157 -0.30 -13.34 40.81
N PRO A 158 0.32 -14.54 40.74
CA PRO A 158 0.46 -15.30 39.50
C PRO A 158 -0.87 -15.62 38.83
N GLY A 159 -1.94 -15.86 39.60
CA GLY A 159 -3.29 -16.05 39.07
C GLY A 159 -3.77 -14.87 38.21
N ARG A 160 -3.42 -13.62 38.56
CA ARG A 160 -3.76 -12.45 37.74
C ARG A 160 -3.02 -12.45 36.40
N VAL A 161 -1.77 -12.89 36.37
CA VAL A 161 -0.98 -12.98 35.13
C VAL A 161 -1.55 -14.05 34.21
N VAL A 162 -1.94 -15.20 34.77
CA VAL A 162 -2.61 -16.27 34.02
C VAL A 162 -3.95 -15.78 33.46
N ILE A 163 -4.79 -15.15 34.28
CA ILE A 163 -6.08 -14.58 33.84
C ILE A 163 -5.87 -13.54 32.74
N ALA A 164 -4.88 -12.66 32.86
CA ALA A 164 -4.56 -11.67 31.83
C ALA A 164 -4.20 -12.33 30.48
N GLY A 165 -3.34 -13.34 30.51
CA GLY A 165 -2.93 -14.08 29.32
C GLY A 165 -4.08 -14.85 28.69
N VAL A 166 -4.87 -15.55 29.49
CA VAL A 166 -6.07 -16.28 29.05
C VAL A 166 -7.08 -15.31 28.45
N LEU A 167 -7.37 -14.18 29.09
CA LEU A 167 -8.32 -13.19 28.59
C LEU A 167 -7.92 -12.64 27.22
N ALA A 168 -6.65 -12.24 27.06
CA ALA A 168 -6.13 -11.77 25.78
C ALA A 168 -6.23 -12.86 24.70
N ALA A 169 -5.83 -14.10 25.03
CA ALA A 169 -5.89 -15.23 24.12
C ALA A 169 -7.34 -15.58 23.72
N THR A 170 -8.27 -15.61 24.67
CA THR A 170 -9.69 -15.89 24.44
C THR A 170 -10.29 -14.86 23.49
N ILE A 171 -10.01 -13.56 23.66
CA ILE A 171 -10.51 -12.51 22.75
C ILE A 171 -9.99 -12.73 21.32
N VAL A 172 -8.70 -13.01 21.17
CA VAL A 172 -8.09 -13.27 19.86
C VAL A 172 -8.69 -14.52 19.21
N VAL A 173 -8.71 -15.64 19.94
CA VAL A 173 -9.23 -16.92 19.43
C VAL A 173 -10.70 -16.79 19.07
N ALA A 174 -11.53 -16.22 19.95
CA ALA A 174 -12.96 -16.02 19.68
C ALA A 174 -13.20 -15.15 18.45
N SER A 175 -12.41 -14.08 18.27
CA SER A 175 -12.55 -13.17 17.13
C SER A 175 -12.23 -13.84 15.79
N TYR A 176 -11.10 -14.57 15.71
CA TYR A 176 -10.72 -15.25 14.46
C TYR A 176 -11.48 -16.56 14.23
N ALA A 177 -11.93 -17.23 15.29
CA ALA A 177 -12.89 -18.34 15.17
C ALA A 177 -14.24 -17.82 14.63
N GLY A 178 -14.71 -16.66 15.11
CA GLY A 178 -15.87 -15.97 14.57
C GLY A 178 -15.70 -15.58 13.10
N ALA A 179 -14.53 -15.05 12.72
CA ALA A 179 -14.20 -14.76 11.32
C ALA A 179 -14.27 -16.01 10.43
N ALA A 180 -13.69 -17.12 10.90
CA ALA A 180 -13.71 -18.39 10.18
C ALA A 180 -15.12 -18.99 10.08
N ALA A 181 -15.93 -18.87 11.13
CA ALA A 181 -17.32 -19.32 11.15
C ALA A 181 -18.24 -18.45 10.28
N ALA A 182 -17.91 -17.17 10.10
CA ALA A 182 -18.66 -16.26 9.25
C ALA A 182 -18.34 -16.42 7.75
N SER A 183 -17.23 -17.06 7.41
CA SER A 183 -16.87 -17.36 6.01
C SER A 183 -17.57 -18.61 5.50
N SER A 184 -17.78 -18.71 4.18
CA SER A 184 -18.46 -19.84 3.50
C SER A 184 -17.85 -21.21 3.79
N SER A 185 -16.56 -21.29 4.11
CA SER A 185 -15.87 -22.54 4.42
C SER A 185 -14.70 -22.32 5.37
N PHE A 186 -14.61 -23.15 6.41
CA PHE A 186 -13.44 -23.19 7.30
C PHE A 186 -12.16 -23.58 6.55
N THR A 187 -12.25 -24.55 5.63
CA THR A 187 -11.12 -24.97 4.80
C THR A 187 -10.68 -23.83 3.89
N GLY A 188 -11.63 -23.16 3.23
CA GLY A 188 -11.35 -21.97 2.41
C GLY A 188 -10.69 -20.86 3.23
N TYR A 189 -11.21 -20.55 4.42
CA TYR A 189 -10.64 -19.54 5.31
C TYR A 189 -9.18 -19.87 5.66
N ARG A 190 -8.92 -21.11 6.09
CA ARG A 190 -7.58 -21.58 6.44
C ARG A 190 -6.63 -21.50 5.25
N ASP A 191 -7.08 -21.89 4.07
CA ASP A 191 -6.26 -21.93 2.87
C ASP A 191 -5.95 -20.52 2.37
N SER A 192 -6.89 -19.56 2.47
CA SER A 192 -6.64 -18.14 2.20
C SER A 192 -5.64 -17.52 3.18
N VAL A 193 -5.75 -17.82 4.48
CA VAL A 193 -4.76 -17.36 5.49
C VAL A 193 -3.37 -17.93 5.20
N ARG A 194 -3.28 -19.21 4.81
CA ARG A 194 -2.02 -19.84 4.37
C ARG A 194 -1.49 -19.20 3.10
N GLY A 195 -2.34 -18.89 2.13
CA GLY A 195 -2.00 -18.23 0.88
C GLY A 195 -1.30 -16.90 1.11
N VAL A 196 -1.88 -16.02 1.94
CA VAL A 196 -1.27 -14.73 2.30
C VAL A 196 0.07 -14.92 3.02
N LYS A 197 0.18 -15.89 3.94
CA LYS A 197 1.46 -16.19 4.60
C LYS A 197 2.55 -16.59 3.59
N THR A 198 2.20 -17.40 2.59
CA THR A 198 3.13 -17.78 1.52
C THR A 198 3.50 -16.58 0.67
N TRP A 199 2.52 -15.76 0.28
CA TRP A 199 2.74 -14.52 -0.48
C TRP A 199 3.72 -13.58 0.22
N VAL A 200 3.48 -13.27 1.51
CA VAL A 200 4.36 -12.40 2.30
C VAL A 200 5.78 -12.94 2.31
N ARG A 201 5.98 -14.26 2.43
CA ARG A 201 7.31 -14.87 2.42
C ARG A 201 7.99 -14.83 1.04
N SER A 202 7.25 -14.98 -0.04
CA SER A 202 7.83 -15.06 -1.39
C SER A 202 7.97 -13.70 -2.08
N VAL A 203 7.12 -12.74 -1.74
CA VAL A 203 7.00 -11.45 -2.44
C VAL A 203 7.47 -10.27 -1.56
N ASP A 204 6.96 -10.17 -0.34
CA ASP A 204 7.16 -8.95 0.47
C ASP A 204 8.42 -9.02 1.35
N ALA A 205 8.72 -10.20 1.89
CA ALA A 205 9.75 -10.40 2.90
C ALA A 205 11.17 -10.34 2.31
N PHE A 206 12.15 -10.22 3.22
CA PHE A 206 13.58 -10.23 2.94
C PHE A 206 14.08 -11.50 2.22
N THR A 207 13.27 -12.56 2.23
CA THR A 207 13.53 -13.82 1.51
C THR A 207 13.23 -13.75 0.01
N ASN A 208 12.56 -12.69 -0.47
CA ASN A 208 12.35 -12.47 -1.90
C ASN A 208 13.69 -12.08 -2.56
N PRO A 209 14.22 -12.89 -3.50
CA PRO A 209 15.49 -12.61 -4.17
C PRO A 209 15.46 -11.37 -5.08
N ALA A 210 14.27 -10.88 -5.46
CA ALA A 210 14.09 -9.66 -6.25
C ALA A 210 13.98 -8.39 -5.37
N ARG A 211 13.89 -8.52 -4.04
CA ARG A 211 13.80 -7.37 -3.13
C ARG A 211 15.18 -6.70 -3.01
N PRO A 212 15.23 -5.35 -2.93
CA PRO A 212 16.48 -4.65 -2.62
C PRO A 212 17.11 -5.13 -1.32
N GLN A 213 18.43 -4.93 -1.20
CA GLN A 213 19.18 -5.36 -0.01
C GLN A 213 18.63 -4.69 1.26
N LEU A 214 18.63 -5.42 2.37
CA LEU A 214 18.10 -4.91 3.64
C LEU A 214 18.77 -3.61 4.08
N LEU A 215 20.10 -3.52 3.93
CA LEU A 215 20.86 -2.34 4.33
C LEU A 215 20.54 -1.11 3.47
N SER A 216 20.24 -1.29 2.17
CA SER A 216 19.85 -0.15 1.33
C SER A 216 18.48 0.39 1.71
N LEU A 217 17.57 -0.46 2.21
CA LEU A 217 16.24 -0.08 2.67
C LEU A 217 16.22 0.46 4.11
N ALA A 218 17.30 0.32 4.87
CA ALA A 218 17.31 0.70 6.29
C ALA A 218 17.04 2.20 6.49
N ALA A 219 17.56 3.05 5.61
CA ALA A 219 17.28 4.49 5.67
C ALA A 219 15.79 4.77 5.43
N ASP A 220 15.18 4.10 4.45
CA ASP A 220 13.75 4.25 4.15
C ASP A 220 12.86 3.86 5.33
N PHE A 221 13.18 2.78 6.05
CA PHE A 221 12.37 2.32 7.19
C PHE A 221 12.65 3.07 8.51
N PHE A 222 13.87 3.56 8.74
CA PHE A 222 14.24 4.09 10.06
C PHE A 222 14.53 5.59 10.08
N VAL A 223 15.00 6.16 8.96
CA VAL A 223 15.40 7.57 8.89
C VAL A 223 14.29 8.42 8.29
N HIS A 224 13.76 8.03 7.14
CA HIS A 224 12.68 8.72 6.46
C HIS A 224 11.47 7.80 6.22
N PRO A 225 10.91 7.21 7.29
CA PRO A 225 9.77 6.30 7.19
C PRO A 225 8.47 6.97 6.70
N MET A 226 8.45 8.30 6.65
CA MET A 226 7.28 9.12 6.34
C MET A 226 7.63 10.19 5.32
N GLY A 227 6.61 10.68 4.62
CA GLY A 227 6.75 11.83 3.72
C GLY A 227 7.20 13.12 4.43
N GLY A 228 7.45 14.20 3.69
CA GLY A 228 7.78 15.51 4.26
C GLY A 228 9.22 16.00 4.06
N GLY A 229 10.05 15.21 3.35
CA GLY A 229 11.40 15.56 2.95
C GLY A 229 12.43 15.40 4.07
N ARG A 230 13.55 16.15 3.97
CA ARG A 230 14.75 15.95 4.81
C ARG A 230 14.57 16.29 6.31
N ILE A 231 13.44 16.85 6.72
CA ILE A 231 13.18 17.17 8.12
C ILE A 231 13.08 15.91 9.01
N ALA A 232 12.85 14.74 8.42
CA ALA A 232 12.92 13.45 9.11
C ALA A 232 14.31 13.21 9.76
N TRP A 233 15.40 13.68 9.14
CA TRP A 233 16.76 13.61 9.72
C TRP A 233 16.87 14.36 11.04
N VAL A 234 16.19 15.49 11.19
CA VAL A 234 16.17 16.25 12.45
C VAL A 234 15.46 15.46 13.53
N LEU A 235 14.33 14.82 13.19
CA LEU A 235 13.61 13.96 14.14
C LEU A 235 14.45 12.78 14.61
N VAL A 236 15.17 12.14 13.69
CA VAL A 236 16.05 11.00 14.00
C VAL A 236 17.23 11.46 14.87
N ALA A 237 17.85 12.60 14.56
CA ALA A 237 18.92 13.17 15.39
C ALA A 237 18.44 13.45 16.82
N LEU A 238 17.27 14.06 16.98
CA LEU A 238 16.65 14.26 18.29
C LEU A 238 16.31 12.92 18.97
N ALA A 239 15.80 11.95 18.21
CA ALA A 239 15.49 10.62 18.74
C ALA A 239 16.73 9.89 19.27
N CYS A 240 17.86 9.99 18.58
CA CYS A 240 19.14 9.45 19.04
C CYS A 240 19.61 10.13 20.34
N ILE A 241 19.47 11.45 20.45
CA ILE A 241 19.80 12.19 21.68
C ILE A 241 18.94 11.70 22.86
N ALA A 242 17.67 11.35 22.62
CA ALA A 242 16.78 10.86 23.67
C ALA A 242 17.23 9.54 24.30
N LEU A 243 18.08 8.75 23.64
CA LEU A 243 18.53 7.44 24.13
C LEU A 243 19.45 7.53 25.35
N VAL A 244 19.98 8.71 25.68
CA VAL A 244 20.70 8.94 26.94
C VAL A 244 19.78 8.81 28.17
N ASP A 245 18.48 8.97 27.99
CA ASP A 245 17.49 8.75 29.04
C ASP A 245 17.01 7.30 29.03
N ARG A 246 17.20 6.60 30.16
CA ARG A 246 16.75 5.21 30.36
C ARG A 246 15.26 5.01 30.10
N ARG A 247 14.41 6.02 30.29
CA ARG A 247 12.96 5.94 30.02
C ARG A 247 12.65 5.76 28.54
N SER A 248 13.50 6.29 27.66
CA SER A 248 13.37 6.16 26.20
C SER A 248 13.53 4.71 25.72
N TRP A 249 14.23 3.86 26.46
CA TRP A 249 14.46 2.46 26.09
C TRP A 249 13.18 1.64 26.14
N LEU A 250 12.24 1.98 27.02
CA LEU A 250 10.93 1.32 27.03
C LEU A 250 10.09 1.72 25.81
N VAL A 251 10.23 2.95 25.31
CA VAL A 251 9.62 3.37 24.03
C VAL A 251 10.18 2.54 22.88
N VAL A 252 11.51 2.39 22.83
CA VAL A 252 12.19 1.53 21.85
C VAL A 252 11.67 0.09 21.97
N ALA A 253 11.59 -0.47 23.17
CA ALA A 253 11.11 -1.84 23.39
C ALA A 253 9.65 -2.06 22.97
N ILE A 254 8.81 -1.02 23.00
CA ILE A 254 7.41 -1.08 22.55
C ILE A 254 7.33 -1.04 21.01
N PHE A 255 8.01 -0.11 20.35
CA PHE A 255 7.76 0.17 18.93
C PHE A 255 8.80 -0.43 17.97
N ALA A 256 10.06 -0.59 18.39
CA ALA A 256 11.12 -1.11 17.53
C ALA A 256 10.93 -2.56 17.06
N PRO A 257 10.32 -3.49 17.84
CA PRO A 257 10.05 -4.84 17.33
C PRO A 257 9.18 -4.84 16.07
N PHE A 258 8.14 -3.99 16.04
CA PHE A 258 7.32 -3.84 14.84
C PHE A 258 8.09 -3.13 13.72
N ALA A 259 8.89 -2.10 14.01
CA ALA A 259 9.71 -1.45 12.99
C ALA A 259 10.69 -2.42 12.32
N GLY A 260 11.32 -3.31 13.10
CA GLY A 260 12.15 -4.39 12.59
C GLY A 260 11.34 -5.43 11.79
N PHE A 261 10.15 -5.81 12.26
CA PHE A 261 9.26 -6.67 11.49
C PHE A 261 8.86 -6.03 10.15
N ALA A 262 8.55 -4.73 10.12
CA ALA A 262 8.22 -4.02 8.90
C ALA A 262 9.38 -4.03 7.90
N TRP A 263 10.58 -3.72 8.37
CA TRP A 263 11.79 -3.75 7.55
C TRP A 263 12.10 -5.13 6.95
N LEU A 264 11.80 -6.20 7.69
CA LEU A 264 12.09 -7.58 7.28
C LEU A 264 10.97 -8.22 6.45
N MET A 265 9.70 -7.93 6.75
CA MET A 265 8.57 -8.76 6.32
C MET A 265 7.55 -8.02 5.45
N LEU A 266 7.63 -6.69 5.34
CA LEU A 266 6.63 -5.90 4.63
C LEU A 266 7.17 -5.27 3.34
N ASP A 267 6.22 -5.04 2.41
CA ASP A 267 6.44 -4.47 1.08
C ASP A 267 7.11 -3.08 1.16
N HIS A 268 8.26 -2.94 0.48
CA HIS A 268 9.03 -1.70 0.45
C HIS A 268 8.36 -0.59 -0.37
N TYR A 269 7.39 -0.90 -1.23
CA TYR A 269 6.59 0.11 -1.94
C TYR A 269 5.52 0.77 -1.04
N SER A 270 5.31 0.24 0.16
CA SER A 270 4.27 0.71 1.09
C SER A 270 4.84 1.14 2.44
N ILE A 271 6.11 1.56 2.48
CA ILE A 271 6.82 1.94 3.71
C ILE A 271 6.04 2.97 4.51
N HIS A 272 5.60 4.07 3.89
CA HIS A 272 4.85 5.14 4.55
C HIS A 272 3.56 4.63 5.22
N ARG A 273 2.86 3.67 4.61
CA ARG A 273 1.68 3.06 5.22
C ARG A 273 2.06 2.28 6.48
N TYR A 274 3.04 1.40 6.38
CA TYR A 274 3.44 0.54 7.50
C TYR A 274 4.15 1.30 8.62
N ALA A 275 4.87 2.38 8.26
CA ALA A 275 5.49 3.32 9.16
C ALA A 275 4.52 3.93 10.16
N THR A 276 3.29 4.20 9.73
CA THR A 276 2.21 4.75 10.60
C THR A 276 2.13 4.03 11.95
N ALA A 277 2.36 2.71 11.99
CA ALA A 277 2.27 1.91 13.20
C ALA A 277 3.42 2.13 14.20
N TYR A 278 4.59 2.61 13.76
CA TYR A 278 5.75 2.82 14.63
C TYR A 278 6.29 4.25 14.64
N VAL A 279 5.80 5.19 13.82
CA VAL A 279 6.25 6.60 13.88
C VAL A 279 5.95 7.31 15.21
N ALA A 280 5.11 6.72 16.07
CA ALA A 280 5.00 7.13 17.48
C ALA A 280 6.35 7.03 18.24
N LEU A 281 7.21 6.08 17.86
CA LEU A 281 8.59 5.97 18.32
C LEU A 281 9.36 7.26 18.03
N HIS A 282 9.38 7.66 16.75
CA HIS A 282 10.06 8.87 16.28
C HIS A 282 9.52 10.11 16.97
N ALA A 283 8.19 10.24 17.09
CA ALA A 283 7.56 11.41 17.71
C ALA A 283 7.90 11.56 19.21
N LEU A 284 7.77 10.48 19.99
CA LEU A 284 8.06 10.50 21.43
C LEU A 284 9.55 10.72 21.70
N LEU A 285 10.42 10.01 20.97
CA LEU A 285 11.87 10.17 21.13
C LEU A 285 12.33 11.55 20.67
N ALA A 286 11.84 12.08 19.56
CA ALA A 286 12.20 13.43 19.12
C ALA A 286 11.77 14.50 20.12
N ALA A 287 10.56 14.39 20.67
CA ALA A 287 10.10 15.30 21.72
C ALA A 287 10.98 15.21 22.98
N ARG A 288 11.38 14.01 23.38
CA ARG A 288 12.28 13.80 24.52
C ARG A 288 13.70 14.32 24.25
N GLY A 289 14.23 14.10 23.04
CA GLY A 289 15.53 14.63 22.64
C GLY A 289 15.56 16.16 22.62
N ALA A 290 14.50 16.78 22.11
CA ALA A 290 14.34 18.23 22.15
C ALA A 290 14.33 18.77 23.59
N GLN A 291 13.74 18.03 24.53
CA GLN A 291 13.77 18.37 25.95
C GLN A 291 15.20 18.36 26.52
N VAL A 292 15.99 17.34 26.16
CA VAL A 292 17.39 17.18 26.60
C VAL A 292 18.25 18.32 26.08
N VAL A 293 18.07 18.72 24.81
CA VAL A 293 18.83 19.81 24.19
C VAL A 293 18.43 21.18 24.72
N LEU A 294 17.13 21.52 24.66
CA LEU A 294 16.66 22.87 24.91
C LEU A 294 16.51 23.19 26.39
N ARG A 295 16.34 22.17 27.25
CA ARG A 295 16.18 22.22 28.72
C ARG A 295 14.97 23.01 29.24
N ARG A 296 14.50 24.02 28.51
CA ARG A 296 13.31 24.84 28.80
C ARG A 296 12.09 24.23 28.11
N ARG A 297 11.08 23.89 28.91
CA ARG A 297 9.81 23.27 28.43
C ARG A 297 9.12 24.10 27.35
N ALA A 298 9.07 25.43 27.50
CA ALA A 298 8.43 26.30 26.51
C ALA A 298 9.14 26.27 25.16
N LEU A 299 10.48 26.28 25.14
CA LEU A 299 11.28 26.20 23.92
C LEU A 299 11.13 24.84 23.23
N GLN A 300 11.10 23.76 24.03
CA GLN A 300 10.84 22.40 23.51
C GLN A 300 9.49 22.34 22.80
N VAL A 301 8.41 22.78 23.45
CA VAL A 301 7.06 22.77 22.87
C VAL A 301 7.01 23.62 21.60
N ALA A 302 7.60 24.83 21.63
CA ALA A 302 7.65 25.70 20.46
C ALA A 302 8.40 25.06 19.29
N ALA A 303 9.57 24.47 19.53
CA ALA A 303 10.36 23.80 18.50
C ALA A 303 9.61 22.63 17.86
N ILE A 304 8.99 21.77 18.68
CA ILE A 304 8.21 20.64 18.19
C ILE A 304 6.93 21.10 17.47
N ALA A 305 6.26 22.14 17.97
CA ALA A 305 5.10 22.72 17.31
C ALA A 305 5.44 23.30 15.93
N LEU A 306 6.61 23.93 15.75
CA LEU A 306 7.08 24.40 14.46
C LEU A 306 7.33 23.24 13.49
N ILE A 307 7.92 22.14 13.96
CA ILE A 307 8.10 20.93 13.13
C ILE A 307 6.75 20.32 12.75
N ALA A 308 5.82 20.20 13.70
CA ALA A 308 4.47 19.71 13.45
C ALA A 308 3.73 20.59 12.44
N LEU A 309 3.82 21.93 12.57
CA LEU A 309 3.24 22.88 11.62
C LEU A 309 3.86 22.74 10.22
N ARG A 310 5.17 22.50 10.14
CA ARG A 310 5.87 22.27 8.87
C ARG A 310 5.43 20.97 8.19
N TYR A 311 5.20 19.89 8.93
CA TYR A 311 4.60 18.68 8.36
C TYR A 311 3.14 18.90 7.99
N ALA A 312 2.40 19.66 8.80
CA ALA A 312 1.02 19.95 8.54
C ALA A 312 0.85 20.73 7.22
N TRP A 313 1.62 21.81 7.05
CA TRP A 313 1.68 22.59 5.82
C TRP A 313 2.12 21.75 4.61
N TRP A 314 3.03 20.81 4.81
CA TRP A 314 3.47 19.93 3.74
C TRP A 314 2.39 18.93 3.32
N THR A 315 1.65 18.37 4.28
CA THR A 315 0.63 17.34 4.05
C THR A 315 -0.67 17.92 3.50
N ALA A 316 -1.00 19.18 3.84
CA ALA A 316 -2.29 19.79 3.52
C ALA A 316 -2.69 19.73 2.02
N PRO A 317 -1.81 20.00 1.03
CA PRO A 317 -2.18 19.88 -0.38
C PRO A 317 -2.51 18.44 -0.81
N ALA A 318 -1.83 17.43 -0.23
CA ALA A 318 -2.14 16.04 -0.51
C ALA A 318 -3.53 15.65 0.00
N LEU A 319 -3.88 16.12 1.21
CA LEU A 319 -5.22 15.93 1.77
C LEU A 319 -6.30 16.64 0.97
N ALA A 320 -6.03 17.86 0.50
CA ALA A 320 -6.95 18.61 -0.35
C ALA A 320 -7.27 17.80 -1.62
N THR A 321 -6.24 17.34 -2.34
CA THR A 321 -6.42 16.50 -3.54
C THR A 321 -7.20 15.22 -3.22
N ALA A 322 -6.85 14.50 -2.16
CA ALA A 322 -7.53 13.25 -1.79
C ALA A 322 -9.02 13.45 -1.45
N ARG A 323 -9.39 14.62 -0.93
CA ARG A 323 -10.77 14.96 -0.51
C ARG A 323 -11.63 15.51 -1.65
N THR A 324 -11.06 16.32 -2.54
CA THR A 324 -11.84 17.04 -3.55
C THR A 324 -11.82 16.37 -4.92
N THR A 325 -10.86 15.47 -5.19
CA THR A 325 -10.77 14.77 -6.48
C THR A 325 -11.15 13.30 -6.34
N PRO A 326 -12.08 12.79 -7.16
CA PRO A 326 -12.34 11.36 -7.24
C PRO A 326 -11.06 10.56 -7.52
N SER A 327 -10.94 9.36 -6.95
CA SER A 327 -9.81 8.49 -7.31
C SER A 327 -10.01 7.96 -8.74
N PRO A 328 -8.93 7.75 -9.51
CA PRO A 328 -9.00 7.17 -10.84
C PRO A 328 -9.73 5.83 -10.89
N THR A 329 -9.54 4.99 -9.86
CA THR A 329 -10.24 3.72 -9.71
C THR A 329 -11.73 3.90 -9.49
N TYR A 330 -12.14 4.83 -8.61
CA TYR A 330 -13.56 5.17 -8.42
C TYR A 330 -14.17 5.72 -9.72
N ALA A 331 -13.53 6.72 -10.34
CA ALA A 331 -14.03 7.38 -11.54
C ALA A 331 -14.14 6.39 -12.72
N GLY A 332 -13.12 5.54 -12.91
CA GLY A 332 -13.12 4.50 -13.94
C GLY A 332 -14.21 3.45 -13.73
N MET A 333 -14.43 3.00 -12.49
CA MET A 333 -15.50 2.04 -12.21
C MET A 333 -16.89 2.63 -12.38
N GLN A 334 -17.11 3.89 -11.99
CA GLN A 334 -18.38 4.57 -12.23
C GLN A 334 -18.65 4.76 -13.73
N TRP A 335 -17.62 5.12 -14.50
CA TRP A 335 -17.73 5.24 -15.95
C TRP A 335 -18.06 3.88 -16.60
N LEU A 336 -17.39 2.82 -16.18
CA LEU A 336 -17.66 1.45 -16.62
C LEU A 336 -19.08 1.01 -16.24
N ARG A 337 -19.56 1.37 -15.04
CA ARG A 337 -20.92 1.07 -14.55
C ARG A 337 -21.99 1.58 -15.51
N ALA A 338 -21.78 2.74 -16.12
CA ALA A 338 -22.69 3.30 -17.11
C ALA A 338 -22.69 2.56 -18.46
N GLN A 339 -21.70 1.73 -18.76
CA GLN A 339 -21.60 1.00 -20.03
C GLN A 339 -22.43 -0.29 -19.99
N ARG A 340 -23.12 -0.62 -21.10
CA ARG A 340 -23.90 -1.87 -21.25
C ARG A 340 -23.22 -2.85 -22.19
N VAL A 341 -21.95 -3.15 -21.90
CA VAL A 341 -21.12 -4.07 -22.68
C VAL A 341 -20.38 -5.03 -21.74
N PRO A 342 -19.88 -6.18 -22.23
CA PRO A 342 -19.00 -7.04 -21.44
C PRO A 342 -17.74 -6.31 -20.97
N ILE A 343 -17.35 -6.52 -19.71
CA ILE A 343 -16.22 -5.83 -19.08
C ILE A 343 -15.18 -6.83 -18.64
N TYR A 344 -13.95 -6.51 -19.00
CA TYR A 344 -12.73 -7.18 -18.60
C TYR A 344 -11.91 -6.20 -17.75
N VAL A 345 -11.32 -6.67 -16.67
CA VAL A 345 -10.46 -5.84 -15.84
C VAL A 345 -9.15 -6.54 -15.58
N HIS A 346 -8.05 -5.80 -15.62
CA HIS A 346 -6.77 -6.30 -15.16
C HIS A 346 -6.85 -6.68 -13.67
N GLY A 347 -6.03 -7.65 -13.24
CA GLY A 347 -5.98 -8.14 -11.88
C GLY A 347 -5.84 -7.03 -10.84
N SER A 348 -5.09 -5.96 -11.16
CA SER A 348 -4.93 -4.78 -10.30
C SER A 348 -6.22 -4.03 -9.99
N LEU A 349 -7.25 -4.19 -10.82
CA LEU A 349 -8.57 -3.57 -10.65
C LEU A 349 -9.65 -4.56 -10.18
N GLY A 350 -9.28 -5.82 -9.94
CA GLY A 350 -10.21 -6.90 -9.60
C GLY A 350 -11.17 -6.59 -8.44
N PRO A 351 -10.68 -6.18 -7.25
CA PRO A 351 -11.55 -5.86 -6.11
C PRO A 351 -12.47 -4.67 -6.37
N PHE A 352 -11.97 -3.66 -7.08
CA PHE A 352 -12.78 -2.51 -7.49
C PHE A 352 -13.95 -2.96 -8.35
N ALA A 353 -13.71 -3.80 -9.36
CA ALA A 353 -14.78 -4.34 -10.19
C ALA A 353 -15.74 -5.22 -9.39
N ASN A 354 -15.23 -6.11 -8.53
CA ASN A 354 -16.04 -6.95 -7.64
C ASN A 354 -17.02 -6.13 -6.80
N TYR A 355 -16.57 -4.99 -6.25
CA TYR A 355 -17.41 -4.15 -5.40
C TYR A 355 -18.35 -3.21 -6.18
N PHE A 356 -17.87 -2.55 -7.23
CA PHE A 356 -18.65 -1.52 -7.94
C PHE A 356 -19.58 -2.09 -9.02
N LEU A 357 -19.19 -3.21 -9.62
CA LEU A 357 -19.89 -3.88 -10.72
C LEU A 357 -20.45 -5.23 -10.26
N TYR A 358 -20.74 -5.37 -8.96
CA TYR A 358 -21.25 -6.59 -8.32
C TYR A 358 -22.55 -7.11 -8.94
N ASP A 359 -23.29 -6.26 -9.65
CA ASP A 359 -24.59 -6.53 -10.26
C ASP A 359 -24.48 -7.25 -11.62
N ARG A 360 -23.26 -7.57 -12.08
CA ARG A 360 -23.03 -8.23 -13.37
C ARG A 360 -21.70 -8.98 -13.43
N PRO A 361 -21.56 -9.96 -14.35
CA PRO A 361 -20.30 -10.66 -14.52
C PRO A 361 -19.21 -9.72 -15.06
N VAL A 362 -18.05 -9.74 -14.41
CA VAL A 362 -16.82 -9.11 -14.87
C VAL A 362 -15.73 -10.17 -14.93
N LEU A 363 -15.01 -10.26 -16.05
CA LEU A 363 -13.87 -11.17 -16.14
C LEU A 363 -12.60 -10.46 -15.67
N VAL A 364 -11.97 -11.00 -14.62
CA VAL A 364 -10.67 -10.53 -14.15
C VAL A 364 -9.58 -11.25 -14.94
N LEU A 365 -8.76 -10.50 -15.66
CA LEU A 365 -7.63 -10.99 -16.43
C LEU A 365 -6.35 -10.83 -15.62
N ARG A 366 -5.52 -11.87 -15.58
CA ARG A 366 -4.20 -11.79 -14.93
C ARG A 366 -3.27 -10.82 -15.67
N ASP A 367 -3.30 -10.88 -17.00
CA ASP A 367 -2.66 -9.92 -17.89
C ASP A 367 -3.62 -9.64 -19.05
N LEU A 368 -3.74 -8.36 -19.41
CA LEU A 368 -4.52 -7.92 -20.57
C LEU A 368 -3.95 -8.47 -21.89
N THR A 369 -2.71 -8.94 -21.90
CA THR A 369 -2.10 -9.59 -23.07
C THR A 369 -2.69 -10.96 -23.39
N THR A 370 -3.34 -11.60 -22.41
CA THR A 370 -3.92 -12.94 -22.53
C THR A 370 -5.44 -12.86 -22.60
N LEU A 371 -5.96 -12.41 -23.74
CA LEU A 371 -7.40 -12.35 -23.96
C LEU A 371 -7.99 -13.74 -24.22
N PRO A 372 -9.17 -14.07 -23.70
CA PRO A 372 -9.84 -15.31 -24.05
C PRO A 372 -10.22 -15.31 -25.54
N PRO A 373 -10.11 -16.45 -26.25
CA PRO A 373 -10.31 -16.53 -27.70
C PRO A 373 -11.69 -16.06 -28.20
N ALA A 374 -12.72 -16.14 -27.35
CA ALA A 374 -14.11 -15.80 -27.69
C ALA A 374 -14.56 -14.41 -27.18
N ALA A 375 -13.63 -13.50 -26.94
CA ALA A 375 -13.97 -12.22 -26.33
C ALA A 375 -14.75 -11.30 -27.29
N PRO A 376 -15.88 -10.69 -26.86
CA PRO A 376 -16.70 -9.87 -27.75
C PRO A 376 -15.96 -8.63 -28.27
N PRO A 377 -16.05 -8.28 -29.58
CA PRO A 377 -15.31 -7.15 -30.14
C PRO A 377 -15.65 -5.79 -29.53
N HIS A 378 -16.85 -5.65 -28.99
CA HIS A 378 -17.35 -4.42 -28.36
C HIS A 378 -17.13 -4.38 -26.84
N ALA A 379 -16.48 -5.39 -26.27
CA ALA A 379 -16.15 -5.43 -24.86
C ALA A 379 -15.15 -4.33 -24.50
N LEU A 380 -15.10 -3.96 -23.22
CA LEU A 380 -14.15 -2.99 -22.70
C LEU A 380 -13.19 -3.68 -21.74
N ALA A 381 -11.92 -3.29 -21.80
CA ALA A 381 -10.89 -3.61 -20.83
C ALA A 381 -10.57 -2.38 -19.98
N ALA A 382 -10.29 -2.58 -18.69
CA ALA A 382 -9.72 -1.54 -17.84
C ALA A 382 -8.44 -2.01 -17.15
N THR A 383 -7.47 -1.11 -17.05
CA THR A 383 -6.20 -1.35 -16.36
C THR A 383 -5.73 -0.13 -15.60
N GLU A 384 -4.93 -0.38 -14.59
CA GLU A 384 -4.05 0.62 -13.99
C GLU A 384 -2.99 1.05 -15.00
N GLY A 385 -2.58 2.32 -14.93
CA GLY A 385 -1.58 2.90 -15.82
C GLY A 385 -2.18 3.60 -17.05
N LEU A 386 -1.34 4.37 -17.74
CA LEU A 386 -1.70 5.10 -18.95
C LEU A 386 -1.59 4.18 -20.17
N VAL A 387 -2.67 4.09 -20.95
CA VAL A 387 -2.66 3.34 -22.23
C VAL A 387 -3.00 4.26 -23.39
N VAL A 388 -2.15 4.28 -24.41
CA VAL A 388 -2.38 5.04 -25.65
C VAL A 388 -3.56 4.43 -26.42
N GLY A 389 -4.45 5.27 -26.94
CA GLY A 389 -5.68 4.80 -27.61
C GLY A 389 -6.78 4.33 -26.65
N ALA A 390 -6.64 4.62 -25.35
CA ALA A 390 -7.72 4.42 -24.39
C ALA A 390 -8.94 5.29 -24.75
N ARG A 391 -10.12 4.70 -24.63
CA ARG A 391 -11.40 5.38 -24.82
C ARG A 391 -11.70 6.37 -23.70
N ALA A 392 -11.24 6.07 -22.48
CA ALA A 392 -11.31 6.98 -21.35
C ALA A 392 -10.07 6.78 -20.46
N THR A 393 -9.49 7.87 -19.99
CA THR A 393 -8.36 7.85 -19.06
C THR A 393 -8.67 8.78 -17.89
N PHE A 394 -8.51 8.25 -16.68
CA PHE A 394 -8.71 8.97 -15.43
C PHE A 394 -7.35 9.15 -14.78
N VAL A 395 -6.93 10.39 -14.55
CA VAL A 395 -5.61 10.73 -14.00
C VAL A 395 -5.80 11.60 -12.77
N ARG A 396 -5.02 11.32 -11.73
CA ARG A 396 -4.85 12.20 -10.59
C ARG A 396 -3.43 12.80 -10.62
N PRO A 397 -3.24 14.09 -10.26
CA PRO A 397 -1.92 14.71 -10.27
C PRO A 397 -0.89 13.97 -9.41
N PHE A 398 0.30 13.76 -9.98
CA PHE A 398 1.47 13.20 -9.32
C PHE A 398 2.17 14.30 -8.51
N GLY A 399 1.64 14.58 -7.31
CA GLY A 399 2.19 15.58 -6.38
C GLY A 399 2.56 14.96 -5.04
N ARG A 400 2.50 15.73 -3.94
CA ARG A 400 2.80 15.23 -2.58
C ARG A 400 1.99 14.01 -2.15
N LEU A 401 0.80 13.82 -2.74
CA LEU A 401 -0.02 12.64 -2.50
C LEU A 401 0.63 11.36 -3.04
N TYR A 402 1.38 11.46 -4.14
CA TYR A 402 2.13 10.36 -4.74
C TYR A 402 3.32 9.92 -3.88
N GLU A 403 3.90 10.86 -3.12
CA GLU A 403 4.94 10.54 -2.13
C GLU A 403 4.36 9.87 -0.87
N LEU A 404 3.09 10.13 -0.51
CA LEU A 404 2.48 9.64 0.73
C LEU A 404 1.77 8.31 0.58
N ALA A 405 0.97 8.18 -0.47
CA ALA A 405 0.23 6.98 -0.73
C ALA A 405 1.13 5.94 -1.40
N ARG A 406 0.65 4.70 -1.43
CA ARG A 406 1.21 3.71 -2.33
C ARG A 406 1.13 4.28 -3.75
N GLN A 407 2.21 4.18 -4.52
CA GLN A 407 2.37 4.75 -5.87
C GLN A 407 1.52 4.03 -6.94
N ARG A 408 0.27 3.74 -6.60
CA ARG A 408 -0.68 2.94 -7.36
C ARG A 408 -1.98 3.71 -7.54
N TYR A 409 -2.71 3.36 -8.59
CA TYR A 409 -4.04 3.89 -8.89
C TYR A 409 -4.10 5.41 -9.10
N PHE A 410 -2.99 6.01 -9.55
CA PHE A 410 -2.96 7.41 -10.00
C PHE A 410 -3.44 7.59 -11.44
N THR A 411 -3.46 6.50 -12.20
CA THR A 411 -4.02 6.46 -13.55
C THR A 411 -4.81 5.18 -13.76
N VAL A 412 -5.99 5.29 -14.36
CA VAL A 412 -6.78 4.17 -14.87
C VAL A 412 -7.18 4.47 -16.31
N SER A 413 -6.88 3.54 -17.20
CA SER A 413 -7.27 3.61 -18.61
C SER A 413 -8.30 2.53 -18.93
N VAL A 414 -9.30 2.92 -19.73
CA VAL A 414 -10.35 2.04 -20.25
C VAL A 414 -10.28 2.06 -21.77
N LEU A 415 -10.17 0.89 -22.39
CA LEU A 415 -10.00 0.72 -23.83
C LEU A 415 -10.97 -0.35 -24.38
N PRO A 416 -11.35 -0.27 -25.66
CA PRO A 416 -11.98 -1.39 -26.34
C PRO A 416 -11.09 -2.63 -26.21
N LEU A 417 -11.69 -3.79 -25.96
CA LEU A 417 -10.94 -5.05 -25.89
C LEU A 417 -10.28 -5.36 -27.24
N SER A 418 -10.94 -4.97 -28.34
CA SER A 418 -10.39 -4.98 -29.68
C SER A 418 -9.18 -4.07 -29.85
N ASN A 419 -8.81 -3.23 -28.89
CA ASN A 419 -7.65 -2.35 -28.96
C ASN A 419 -6.55 -2.81 -28.00
N VAL A 420 -6.73 -3.93 -27.31
CA VAL A 420 -5.75 -4.47 -26.38
C VAL A 420 -4.67 -5.21 -27.17
N TRP A 421 -3.44 -4.85 -26.89
CA TRP A 421 -2.25 -5.42 -27.51
C TRP A 421 -1.87 -6.69 -26.75
N GLN A 422 -1.49 -7.74 -27.46
CA GLN A 422 -1.03 -8.97 -26.85
C GLN A 422 0.49 -9.04 -26.96
N PHE A 423 1.18 -8.73 -25.86
CA PHE A 423 2.62 -8.98 -25.74
C PHE A 423 2.82 -10.48 -25.53
N GLY A 424 3.31 -11.17 -26.57
CA GLY A 424 3.58 -12.60 -26.55
C GLY A 424 5.03 -12.88 -26.16
N ASP A 425 5.61 -13.92 -26.78
CA ASP A 425 6.95 -14.38 -26.47
C ASP A 425 8.01 -13.27 -26.55
N GLY A 426 8.90 -13.28 -25.56
CA GLY A 426 10.07 -12.41 -25.52
C GLY A 426 9.85 -11.04 -24.87
N TRP A 427 8.64 -10.75 -24.38
CA TRP A 427 8.38 -9.61 -23.51
C TRP A 427 8.52 -9.98 -22.04
N TYR A 428 9.02 -9.05 -21.24
CA TYR A 428 8.98 -9.12 -19.79
C TYR A 428 7.80 -8.29 -19.25
N ASP A 429 7.50 -8.48 -17.96
CA ASP A 429 6.48 -7.70 -17.25
C ASP A 429 6.79 -6.20 -17.36
N ALA A 430 5.73 -5.39 -17.36
CA ALA A 430 5.87 -3.94 -17.39
C ALA A 430 6.54 -3.45 -16.10
N GLU A 431 7.44 -2.49 -16.27
CA GLU A 431 8.09 -1.74 -15.20
C GLU A 431 7.60 -0.29 -15.24
N GLU A 432 7.59 0.35 -14.08
CA GLU A 432 7.12 1.72 -13.92
C GLU A 432 8.10 2.53 -13.08
N ASP A 433 8.40 3.73 -13.57
CA ASP A 433 8.97 4.87 -12.82
C ASP A 433 8.14 6.10 -13.20
N PRO A 434 7.03 6.35 -12.49
CA PRO A 434 6.04 7.31 -12.92
C PRO A 434 6.61 8.72 -13.20
N PRO A 435 6.20 9.34 -14.32
CA PRO A 435 5.07 8.98 -15.17
C PRO A 435 5.39 7.95 -16.27
N GLN A 436 6.59 7.37 -16.29
CA GLN A 436 7.04 6.48 -17.36
C GLN A 436 6.71 5.02 -17.03
N MET A 437 6.20 4.31 -18.03
CA MET A 437 6.01 2.87 -18.00
C MET A 437 6.71 2.29 -19.21
N TRP A 438 7.45 1.21 -19.02
CA TRP A 438 8.14 0.54 -20.11
C TRP A 438 8.05 -0.98 -19.99
N ARG A 439 8.34 -1.67 -21.08
CA ARG A 439 8.53 -3.12 -21.10
C ARG A 439 9.87 -3.44 -21.69
N TRP A 440 10.62 -4.29 -21.01
CA TRP A 440 11.82 -4.87 -21.60
C TRP A 440 11.45 -6.01 -22.56
N MET A 441 12.22 -6.14 -23.63
CA MET A 441 12.24 -7.34 -24.46
C MET A 441 13.56 -8.10 -24.36
N SER A 442 13.49 -9.40 -24.62
CA SER A 442 14.65 -10.23 -24.93
C SER A 442 15.21 -9.92 -26.33
N ALA A 443 16.13 -10.73 -26.85
CA ALA A 443 16.71 -10.55 -28.19
C ALA A 443 15.66 -10.50 -29.32
N ARG A 444 14.49 -11.11 -29.08
CA ARG A 444 13.36 -11.12 -30.01
C ARG A 444 12.07 -11.04 -29.22
N SER A 445 11.11 -10.26 -29.69
CA SER A 445 9.78 -10.20 -29.12
C SER A 445 8.69 -10.25 -30.18
N VAL A 446 7.52 -10.74 -29.78
CA VAL A 446 6.34 -10.84 -30.63
C VAL A 446 5.18 -10.11 -29.96
N THR A 447 4.53 -9.22 -30.70
CA THR A 447 3.34 -8.51 -30.27
C THR A 447 2.24 -8.71 -31.29
N THR A 448 1.08 -9.19 -30.85
CA THR A 448 -0.11 -9.24 -31.68
C THR A 448 -0.88 -7.94 -31.51
N LEU A 449 -1.08 -7.23 -32.62
CA LEU A 449 -1.91 -6.04 -32.68
C LEU A 449 -3.28 -6.38 -33.25
N PRO A 450 -4.32 -5.74 -32.75
CA PRO A 450 -5.65 -5.94 -33.28
C PRO A 450 -5.83 -5.34 -34.67
N ALA A 451 -6.91 -5.75 -35.34
CA ALA A 451 -7.36 -5.13 -36.58
C ALA A 451 -7.92 -3.73 -36.32
N LEU A 452 -7.55 -2.77 -37.17
CA LEU A 452 -8.16 -1.45 -37.22
C LEU A 452 -9.33 -1.48 -38.20
N ARG A 453 -10.27 -0.55 -38.02
CA ARG A 453 -11.36 -0.35 -38.98
C ARG A 453 -10.86 0.13 -40.34
N ALA A 454 -9.78 0.91 -40.34
CA ALA A 454 -9.13 1.39 -41.55
C ALA A 454 -8.23 0.30 -42.16
N ALA A 455 -8.15 0.25 -43.48
CA ALA A 455 -7.29 -0.70 -44.21
C ALA A 455 -5.79 -0.48 -43.93
N ARG A 456 -5.41 0.70 -43.45
CA ARG A 456 -4.06 1.04 -42.99
C ARG A 456 -4.14 1.73 -41.64
N GLY A 457 -3.17 1.44 -40.79
CA GLY A 457 -2.97 2.11 -39.50
C GLY A 457 -1.61 2.78 -39.42
N ARG A 458 -1.49 3.70 -38.48
CA ARG A 458 -0.22 4.29 -38.03
C ARG A 458 0.30 3.48 -36.85
N LEU A 459 1.39 2.75 -37.06
CA LEU A 459 2.15 2.10 -36.00
C LEU A 459 3.23 3.07 -35.52
N THR A 460 3.22 3.41 -34.24
CA THR A 460 4.24 4.24 -33.59
C THR A 460 4.93 3.48 -32.48
N LEU A 461 6.26 3.46 -32.47
CA LEU A 461 7.10 2.85 -31.44
C LEU A 461 8.07 3.88 -30.91
N ALA A 462 8.36 3.87 -29.61
CA ALA A 462 9.50 4.55 -29.02
C ALA A 462 10.32 3.52 -28.25
N LEU A 463 11.54 3.28 -28.71
CA LEU A 463 12.45 2.29 -28.17
C LEU A 463 13.71 2.97 -27.65
N ALA A 464 14.18 2.58 -26.48
CA ALA A 464 15.47 2.97 -25.95
C ALA A 464 16.32 1.74 -25.66
N ALA A 465 17.62 1.84 -25.90
CA ALA A 465 18.60 0.90 -25.41
C ALA A 465 18.83 1.13 -23.91
N PRO A 466 19.48 0.18 -23.21
CA PRO A 466 19.89 0.39 -21.84
C PRO A 466 20.85 1.57 -21.70
N LYS A 467 20.93 2.10 -20.48
CA LYS A 467 21.75 3.28 -20.19
C LYS A 467 23.21 3.05 -20.59
N HIS A 468 23.78 3.98 -21.35
CA HIS A 468 25.14 3.90 -21.91
C HIS A 468 25.38 2.72 -22.87
N GLU A 469 24.32 2.11 -23.39
CA GLU A 469 24.40 1.06 -24.40
C GLU A 469 23.82 1.49 -25.73
N GLN A 470 24.09 0.68 -26.75
CA GLN A 470 23.52 0.82 -28.07
C GLN A 470 22.97 -0.53 -28.49
N ALA A 471 21.85 -0.52 -29.22
CA ALA A 471 21.24 -1.71 -29.75
C ALA A 471 20.75 -1.47 -31.18
N ASP A 472 21.00 -2.45 -32.04
CA ASP A 472 20.47 -2.52 -33.40
C ASP A 472 19.09 -3.16 -33.34
N VAL A 473 18.07 -2.43 -33.78
CA VAL A 473 16.69 -2.90 -33.77
C VAL A 473 16.21 -3.14 -35.19
N GLU A 474 15.66 -4.32 -35.42
CA GLU A 474 14.91 -4.70 -36.61
C GLU A 474 13.41 -4.72 -36.29
N VAL A 475 12.61 -3.99 -37.06
CA VAL A 475 11.16 -3.91 -36.91
C VAL A 475 10.50 -4.61 -38.09
N ARG A 476 9.75 -5.68 -37.81
CA ARG A 476 8.95 -6.40 -38.81
C ARG A 476 7.48 -6.36 -38.47
N PHE A 477 6.64 -6.08 -39.45
CA PHE A 477 5.18 -6.07 -39.31
C PHE A 477 4.54 -6.99 -40.34
N ASN A 478 3.73 -7.95 -39.90
CA ASN A 478 3.14 -8.99 -40.74
C ASN A 478 4.17 -9.72 -41.62
N GLY A 479 5.38 -9.94 -41.08
CA GLY A 479 6.50 -10.57 -41.78
C GLY A 479 7.31 -9.64 -42.70
N VAL A 480 6.84 -8.41 -42.93
CA VAL A 480 7.53 -7.42 -43.78
C VAL A 480 8.49 -6.59 -42.94
N LEU A 481 9.73 -6.42 -43.41
CA LEU A 481 10.71 -5.52 -42.79
C LEU A 481 10.27 -4.07 -43.00
N LEU A 482 10.05 -3.33 -41.92
CA LEU A 482 9.74 -1.90 -41.97
C LEU A 482 11.01 -1.07 -41.94
N GLU A 483 11.89 -1.33 -40.96
CA GLU A 483 13.09 -0.53 -40.73
C GLU A 483 14.11 -1.30 -39.89
N ARG A 484 15.39 -0.94 -40.06
CA ARG A 484 16.47 -1.23 -39.12
C ARG A 484 17.08 0.08 -38.64
N PHE A 485 17.25 0.25 -37.34
CA PHE A 485 17.82 1.47 -36.79
C PHE A 485 18.60 1.21 -35.49
N HIS A 486 19.45 2.17 -35.15
CA HIS A 486 20.23 2.16 -33.92
C HIS A 486 19.47 2.89 -32.81
N CYS A 487 19.30 2.22 -31.67
CA CYS A 487 18.81 2.79 -30.43
C CYS A 487 19.98 3.14 -29.51
N THR A 488 19.90 4.29 -28.85
CA THR A 488 20.74 4.66 -27.70
C THR A 488 19.89 4.68 -26.43
N ASP A 489 20.44 5.14 -25.32
CA ASP A 489 19.75 5.31 -24.04
C ASP A 489 18.64 6.38 -24.06
N ILE A 490 18.51 7.15 -25.14
CA ILE A 490 17.41 8.07 -25.39
C ILE A 490 16.37 7.39 -26.27
N ALA A 491 15.10 7.49 -25.87
CA ALA A 491 13.98 6.94 -26.62
C ALA A 491 13.93 7.48 -28.06
N VAL A 492 13.97 6.56 -29.01
CA VAL A 492 13.93 6.86 -30.44
C VAL A 492 12.53 6.58 -30.97
N PRO A 493 11.69 7.61 -31.21
CA PRO A 493 10.37 7.41 -31.79
C PRO A 493 10.46 7.08 -33.28
N ARG A 494 9.60 6.18 -33.73
CA ARG A 494 9.42 5.77 -35.12
C ARG A 494 7.93 5.59 -35.40
N SER A 495 7.51 5.96 -36.60
CA SER A 495 6.11 5.88 -37.01
C SER A 495 6.01 5.42 -38.46
N TRP A 496 5.20 4.41 -38.72
CA TRP A 496 5.00 3.82 -40.05
C TRP A 496 3.50 3.71 -40.36
N SER A 497 3.13 3.89 -41.63
CA SER A 497 1.80 3.54 -42.11
C SER A 497 1.82 2.11 -42.65
N VAL A 498 1.15 1.18 -41.97
CA VAL A 498 1.17 -0.26 -42.27
C VAL A 498 -0.25 -0.80 -42.49
N PRO A 499 -0.43 -1.85 -43.32
CA PRO A 499 -1.75 -2.42 -43.61
C PRO A 499 -2.32 -3.10 -42.37
N SER A 500 -3.60 -2.88 -42.07
CA SER A 500 -4.28 -3.55 -40.96
C SER A 500 -5.03 -4.79 -41.44
N ARG A 501 -4.69 -5.95 -40.88
CA ARG A 501 -5.33 -7.26 -41.15
C ARG A 501 -6.12 -7.74 -39.94
N ALA A 502 -6.89 -8.82 -40.11
CA ALA A 502 -7.66 -9.48 -39.04
C ALA A 502 -6.80 -9.88 -37.83
N SER A 503 -5.53 -10.23 -38.06
CA SER A 503 -4.51 -10.40 -37.04
C SER A 503 -3.22 -9.76 -37.55
N ASN A 504 -2.63 -8.88 -36.75
CA ASN A 504 -1.39 -8.21 -37.10
C ASN A 504 -0.28 -8.65 -36.13
N THR A 505 0.90 -8.95 -36.67
CA THR A 505 2.03 -9.39 -35.86
C THR A 505 3.19 -8.40 -36.04
N LEU A 506 3.58 -7.77 -34.94
CA LEU A 506 4.82 -7.00 -34.84
C LEU A 506 5.89 -7.90 -34.21
N VAL A 507 7.01 -8.05 -34.91
CA VAL A 507 8.20 -8.75 -34.41
C VAL A 507 9.31 -7.73 -34.31
N LEU A 508 9.87 -7.60 -33.11
CA LEU A 508 11.08 -6.82 -32.88
C LEU A 508 12.22 -7.81 -32.66
N ALA A 509 13.36 -7.56 -33.31
CA ALA A 509 14.61 -8.25 -32.99
C ALA A 509 15.64 -7.18 -32.64
N ALA A 510 16.36 -7.37 -31.55
CA ALA A 510 17.34 -6.40 -31.08
C ALA A 510 18.63 -7.07 -30.61
N SER A 511 19.76 -6.45 -30.93
CA SER A 511 21.10 -6.93 -30.60
C SER A 511 21.99 -5.77 -30.15
N PRO A 512 22.80 -5.91 -29.08
CA PRO A 512 22.98 -7.11 -28.28
C PRO A 512 21.81 -7.34 -27.31
N ALA A 513 21.64 -8.59 -26.86
CA ALA A 513 20.79 -8.94 -25.74
C ALA A 513 21.65 -9.60 -24.66
N ARG A 514 21.68 -9.02 -23.46
CA ARG A 514 22.59 -9.44 -22.39
C ARG A 514 21.98 -9.26 -21.01
N ARG A 515 22.55 -9.96 -20.03
CA ARG A 515 22.22 -9.74 -18.62
C ARG A 515 22.84 -8.43 -18.17
N MET A 516 22.06 -7.61 -17.47
CA MET A 516 22.45 -6.27 -17.07
C MET A 516 22.64 -6.18 -15.56
N GLY A 517 23.88 -5.93 -15.10
CA GLY A 517 24.18 -5.84 -13.68
C GLY A 517 23.72 -7.08 -12.90
N ASN A 518 22.84 -6.88 -11.91
CA ASN A 518 22.24 -7.95 -11.10
C ASN A 518 20.90 -8.47 -11.66
N ASP A 519 20.44 -7.99 -12.81
CA ASP A 519 19.22 -8.48 -13.43
C ASP A 519 19.43 -9.89 -13.98
N ARG A 520 18.54 -10.82 -13.60
CA ARG A 520 18.60 -12.23 -14.02
C ARG A 520 18.11 -12.43 -15.46
N ARG A 521 17.38 -11.45 -16.01
CA ARG A 521 16.80 -11.49 -17.36
C ARG A 521 17.84 -11.12 -18.41
N VAL A 522 17.60 -11.57 -19.64
CA VAL A 522 18.41 -11.20 -20.82
C VAL A 522 17.68 -10.07 -21.52
N LEU A 523 18.16 -8.85 -21.37
CA LEU A 523 17.50 -7.64 -21.86
C LEU A 523 18.17 -7.13 -23.13
N SER A 524 17.40 -6.56 -24.05
CA SER A 524 17.94 -5.88 -25.24
C SER A 524 17.51 -4.42 -25.31
N VAL A 525 16.24 -4.12 -25.59
CA VAL A 525 15.70 -2.75 -25.62
C VAL A 525 14.45 -2.64 -24.77
N GLN A 526 14.16 -1.42 -24.32
CA GLN A 526 12.93 -1.07 -23.62
C GLN A 526 11.95 -0.36 -24.56
N LEU A 527 10.69 -0.79 -24.51
CA LEU A 527 9.56 -0.15 -25.17
C LEU A 527 8.96 0.88 -24.21
N VAL A 528 9.15 2.16 -24.51
CA VAL A 528 8.74 3.29 -23.65
C VAL A 528 7.55 4.07 -24.21
N GLY A 529 7.21 3.85 -25.47
CA GLY A 529 6.06 4.47 -26.12
C GLY A 529 5.56 3.60 -27.26
N LEU A 530 4.24 3.53 -27.40
CA LEU A 530 3.60 2.58 -28.30
C LEU A 530 2.23 3.14 -28.74
N GLY A 531 1.95 3.14 -30.04
CA GLY A 531 0.70 3.63 -30.63
C GLY A 531 0.28 2.83 -31.86
N TRP A 532 -1.01 2.60 -32.02
CA TRP A 532 -1.63 1.88 -33.14
C TRP A 532 -3.03 2.44 -33.37
N GLU A 533 -3.17 3.22 -34.44
CA GLU A 533 -4.39 3.99 -34.73
C GLU A 533 -4.71 4.07 -36.22
#